data_AF-A0A969YK83-F1
#
_entry.id   AF-A0A969YK83-F1
#
_cell.length_a   1.000
_cell.length_b   1.000
_cell.length_c   1.000
_cell.angle_alpha   90.00
_cell.angle_beta   90.00
_cell.angle_gamma   90.00
#
_symmetry.space_group_name_H-M   'P 1'
#
loop_
_entity.id
_entity.type
_entity.pdbx_description
1 polymer ?
#
loop_
_entity_poly.entity_id
_entity_poly.type
_entity_poly.pdbx_seq_one_letter_code
_entity_poly.pdbx_strand_id
1 'polypeptide(L)'
;SIQVETFGTGKLADEDIASLLRTHFDFRLAGVMRHFELRYLPARHKGGFYQKLATYGQVGRADMDLPWERTDRVELLKDAVSSKVRKRKKVNVERGETQAGGLAVS
;
A
#
# COMPACT_ATOMS: atom_id res chain seq x y z
N SER A 1 10.74 5.47 9.68
CA SER A 1 11.10 4.81 8.41
C SER A 1 10.04 3.76 8.08
N ILE A 2 9.98 3.27 6.83
CA ILE A 2 9.13 2.13 6.43
C ILE A 2 10.03 1.10 5.79
N GLN A 3 9.99 -0.11 6.33
CA GLN A 3 10.65 -1.31 5.84
C GLN A 3 9.58 -2.37 5.58
N VAL A 4 9.76 -3.13 4.50
CA VAL A 4 8.87 -4.20 4.08
C VAL A 4 9.72 -5.46 3.94
N GLU A 5 9.15 -6.59 4.30
CA GLU A 5 9.74 -7.91 4.10
C GLU A 5 8.63 -8.85 3.61
N THR A 6 8.77 -9.42 2.41
CA THR A 6 7.78 -10.35 1.85
C THR A 6 8.16 -11.82 1.97
N PHE A 7 9.29 -12.12 2.62
CA PHE A 7 9.81 -13.49 2.81
C PHE A 7 9.88 -14.29 1.50
N GLY A 8 10.21 -13.63 0.38
CA GLY A 8 10.35 -14.24 -0.94
C GLY A 8 9.03 -14.48 -1.68
N THR A 9 7.88 -14.05 -1.15
CA THR A 9 6.56 -14.23 -1.79
C THR A 9 6.10 -13.01 -2.60
N GLY A 10 6.83 -11.90 -2.52
CA GLY A 10 6.51 -10.66 -3.21
C GLY A 10 6.55 -10.79 -4.74
N LYS A 11 5.54 -10.25 -5.41
CA LYS A 11 5.55 -10.07 -6.88
C LYS A 11 6.39 -8.87 -7.34
N LEU A 12 6.81 -8.05 -6.37
CA LEU A 12 7.64 -6.86 -6.54
C LEU A 12 8.75 -6.93 -5.49
N ALA A 13 9.86 -6.24 -5.74
CA ALA A 13 10.89 -6.04 -4.74
C ALA A 13 10.33 -5.29 -3.51
N ASP A 14 10.83 -5.61 -2.32
CA ASP A 14 10.32 -5.07 -1.06
C ASP A 14 10.47 -3.53 -1.00
N GLU A 15 11.51 -2.97 -1.61
CA GLU A 15 11.71 -1.52 -1.73
C GLU A 15 10.67 -0.87 -2.64
N ASP A 16 10.28 -1.55 -3.71
CA ASP A 16 9.22 -1.09 -4.62
C ASP A 16 7.86 -1.09 -3.91
N ILE A 17 7.59 -2.09 -3.06
CA ILE A 17 6.40 -2.13 -2.20
C ILE A 17 6.45 -1.00 -1.18
N ALA A 18 7.57 -0.82 -0.48
CA ALA A 18 7.75 0.24 0.50
C ALA A 18 7.58 1.66 -0.11
N SER A 19 7.97 1.83 -1.39
CA SER A 19 7.72 3.06 -2.14
C SER A 19 6.23 3.26 -2.44
N LEU A 20 5.52 2.22 -2.90
CA LEU A 20 4.08 2.28 -3.14
C LEU A 20 3.32 2.63 -1.85
N LEU A 21 3.68 2.00 -0.72
CA LEU A 21 3.07 2.28 0.56
C LEU A 21 3.24 3.76 0.96
N ARG A 22 4.45 4.31 0.82
CA ARG A 22 4.72 5.74 1.08
C ARG A 22 3.87 6.69 0.25
N THR A 23 3.57 6.33 -1.00
CA THR A 23 2.77 7.16 -1.90
C THR A 23 1.29 7.11 -1.57
N HIS A 24 0.78 5.97 -1.11
CA HIS A 24 -0.66 5.74 -1.02
C HIS A 24 -1.22 5.79 0.42
N PHE A 25 -0.37 5.76 1.44
CA PHE A 25 -0.78 5.77 2.85
C PHE A 25 -0.13 6.92 3.62
N ASP A 26 -0.92 7.60 4.46
CA ASP A 26 -0.42 8.63 5.39
C ASP A 26 -0.10 8.01 6.76
N PHE A 27 1.16 7.60 6.94
CA PHE A 27 1.65 6.97 8.17
C PHE A 27 1.88 7.93 9.35
N ARG A 28 1.63 9.24 9.18
CA ARG A 28 1.67 10.17 10.32
C ARG A 28 0.52 9.85 11.26
N LEU A 29 0.72 10.03 12.57
CA LEU A 29 -0.32 9.77 13.57
C LEU A 29 -1.66 10.43 13.23
N ALA A 30 -1.64 11.70 12.82
CA ALA A 30 -2.85 12.41 12.40
C ALA A 30 -3.50 11.79 11.14
N GLY A 31 -2.70 11.27 10.21
CA GLY A 31 -3.18 10.53 9.02
C GLY A 31 -3.89 9.24 9.39
N VAL A 32 -3.25 8.42 10.22
CA VAL A 32 -3.81 7.15 10.73
C VAL A 32 -5.11 7.40 11.49
N MET A 33 -5.12 8.38 12.40
CA MET A 33 -6.31 8.75 13.18
C MET A 33 -7.49 9.18 12.30
N ARG A 34 -7.22 9.92 11.21
CA ARG A 34 -8.25 10.34 10.26
C ARG A 34 -8.73 9.19 9.40
N HIS A 35 -7.81 8.38 8.87
CA HIS A 35 -8.15 7.31 7.94
C HIS A 35 -9.06 6.26 8.59
N PHE A 36 -8.77 5.86 9.84
CA PHE A 36 -9.56 4.88 10.57
C PHE A 36 -10.61 5.48 11.49
N GLU A 37 -10.75 6.82 11.51
CA GLU A 37 -11.71 7.54 12.34
C GLU A 37 -11.68 7.14 13.83
N LEU A 38 -10.48 6.85 14.36
CA LEU A 38 -10.29 6.18 15.66
C LEU A 38 -10.95 6.92 16.85
N ARG A 39 -11.12 8.25 16.74
CA ARG A 39 -11.80 9.06 17.77
C ARG A 39 -13.30 8.78 17.86
N TYR A 40 -13.90 8.38 16.75
CA TYR A 40 -15.35 8.22 16.63
C TYR A 40 -15.79 6.76 16.80
N LEU A 41 -14.87 5.78 16.69
CA LEU A 41 -15.19 4.37 16.86
C LEU A 41 -15.88 4.07 18.22
N PRO A 42 -15.40 4.55 19.38
CA PRO A 42 -16.08 4.29 20.65
C PRO A 42 -17.54 4.76 20.69
N ALA A 43 -17.86 5.86 19.99
CA ALA A 43 -19.23 6.36 19.91
C ALA A 43 -20.11 5.53 18.96
N ARG A 44 -19.51 4.92 17.94
CA ARG A 44 -20.21 4.08 16.94
C ARG A 44 -20.46 2.65 17.42
N HIS A 45 -19.65 2.13 18.35
CA HIS A 45 -19.78 0.76 18.86
C HIS A 45 -20.28 0.74 20.30
N LYS A 46 -21.48 0.18 20.51
CA LYS A 46 -22.04 -0.02 21.84
C LYS A 46 -21.22 -1.04 22.65
N GLY A 47 -21.10 -0.80 23.95
CA GLY A 47 -20.45 -1.72 24.90
C GLY A 47 -18.92 -1.69 24.88
N GLY A 48 -18.31 -0.51 24.66
CA GLY A 48 -16.87 -0.29 24.84
C GLY A 48 -16.00 -0.88 23.73
N PHE A 49 -15.78 -0.11 22.65
CA PHE A 49 -14.98 -0.55 21.50
C PHE A 49 -13.58 -1.07 21.88
N TYR A 50 -12.77 -0.23 22.54
CA TYR A 50 -11.40 -0.58 22.91
C TYR A 50 -11.32 -1.65 24.01
N GLN A 51 -12.34 -1.77 24.86
CA GLN A 51 -12.40 -2.82 25.87
C GLN A 51 -12.54 -4.20 25.22
N LYS A 52 -13.39 -4.32 24.20
CA LYS A 52 -13.56 -5.57 23.44
C LYS A 52 -12.26 -6.01 22.75
N LEU A 53 -11.45 -5.06 22.29
CA LEU A 53 -10.15 -5.34 21.66
C LEU A 53 -9.07 -5.83 22.65
N ALA A 54 -9.23 -5.58 23.95
CA ALA A 54 -8.31 -6.07 24.98
C ALA A 54 -8.47 -7.58 25.25
N THR A 55 -9.55 -8.18 24.75
CA THR A 55 -9.84 -9.62 24.82
C THR A 55 -9.88 -10.20 23.42
N TYR A 56 -9.33 -11.40 23.23
CA TYR A 56 -9.35 -12.12 21.94
C TYR A 56 -8.58 -11.44 20.78
N GLY A 57 -7.77 -10.41 21.08
CA GLY A 57 -6.85 -9.79 20.12
C GLY A 57 -7.44 -8.61 19.34
N GLN A 58 -6.54 -7.83 18.74
CA GLN A 58 -6.88 -6.59 18.02
C GLN A 58 -7.06 -6.78 16.50
N VAL A 59 -6.62 -7.93 15.97
CA VAL A 59 -6.56 -8.24 14.54
C VAL A 59 -7.20 -9.58 14.25
N GLY A 60 -7.65 -9.80 13.00
CA GLY A 60 -8.24 -11.05 12.54
C GLY A 60 -9.62 -11.37 13.14
N ARG A 61 -10.32 -10.36 13.67
CA ARG A 61 -11.61 -10.52 14.33
C ARG A 61 -12.76 -10.30 13.35
N ALA A 62 -13.41 -11.38 12.93
CA ALA A 62 -14.52 -11.34 11.97
C ALA A 62 -15.88 -10.94 12.58
N ASP A 63 -16.00 -10.96 13.91
CA ASP A 63 -17.20 -10.59 14.67
C ASP A 63 -17.27 -9.08 15.00
N MET A 64 -16.25 -8.31 14.63
CA MET A 64 -16.17 -6.87 14.82
C MET A 64 -15.87 -6.18 13.49
N ASP A 65 -16.59 -5.10 13.18
CA ASP A 65 -16.22 -4.23 12.05
C ASP A 65 -15.04 -3.34 12.46
N LEU A 66 -13.83 -3.80 12.16
CA LEU A 66 -12.59 -3.09 12.44
C LEU A 66 -12.08 -2.42 11.15
N PRO A 67 -11.90 -1.09 11.13
CA PRO A 67 -11.58 -0.39 9.89
C PRO A 67 -10.20 -0.75 9.33
N TRP A 68 -9.25 -1.23 10.15
CA TRP A 68 -7.93 -1.69 9.71
C TRP A 68 -7.93 -3.11 9.12
N GLU A 69 -9.00 -3.89 9.30
CA GLU A 69 -9.16 -5.20 8.65
C GLU A 69 -9.76 -5.07 7.25
N ARG A 70 -10.20 -3.87 6.86
CA ARG A 70 -10.77 -3.62 5.53
C ARG A 70 -9.68 -3.67 4.46
N THR A 71 -10.02 -4.27 3.32
CA THR A 71 -9.13 -4.43 2.15
C THR A 71 -9.47 -3.44 1.03
N ASP A 72 -10.00 -2.28 1.38
CA ASP A 72 -10.49 -1.23 0.47
C ASP A 72 -9.40 -0.62 -0.44
N ARG A 73 -8.11 -0.80 -0.08
CA ARG A 73 -6.96 -0.33 -0.86
C ARG A 73 -6.41 -1.32 -1.88
N VAL A 74 -6.96 -2.53 -1.98
CA VAL A 74 -6.42 -3.59 -2.86
C VAL A 74 -6.42 -3.15 -4.33
N GLU A 75 -7.53 -2.66 -4.85
CA GLU A 75 -7.63 -2.28 -6.27
C GLU A 75 -6.74 -1.08 -6.59
N LEU A 76 -6.70 -0.08 -5.70
CA LEU A 76 -5.79 1.06 -5.80
C LEU A 76 -4.32 0.62 -5.93
N LEU A 77 -3.90 -0.37 -5.13
CA LEU A 77 -2.53 -0.88 -5.18
C LEU A 77 -2.28 -1.66 -6.47
N LYS A 78 -3.22 -2.50 -6.93
CA LYS A 78 -3.09 -3.21 -8.22
C LYS A 78 -2.93 -2.24 -9.39
N ASP A 79 -3.72 -1.17 -9.41
CA ASP A 79 -3.68 -0.15 -10.45
C ASP A 79 -2.36 0.63 -10.44
N ALA A 80 -1.86 0.97 -9.26
CA ALA A 80 -0.56 1.62 -9.10
C ALA A 80 0.58 0.76 -9.66
N VAL A 81 0.54 -0.55 -9.41
CA VAL A 81 1.51 -1.52 -9.95
C VAL A 81 1.41 -1.59 -11.48
N SER A 82 0.21 -1.77 -12.03
CA SER A 82 -0.02 -1.82 -13.48
C SER A 82 0.51 -0.57 -14.20
N SER A 83 0.24 0.61 -13.62
CA SER A 83 0.70 1.89 -14.14
C SER A 83 2.24 2.02 -14.10
N LYS A 84 2.89 1.56 -13.03
CA LYS A 84 4.35 1.56 -12.89
C LYS A 84 5.02 0.66 -13.93
N VAL A 85 4.44 -0.52 -14.20
CA VAL A 85 4.91 -1.45 -15.24
C VAL A 85 4.84 -0.82 -16.64
N ARG A 86 3.71 -0.16 -16.97
CA ARG A 86 3.54 0.54 -18.26
C ARG A 86 4.58 1.64 -18.45
N LYS A 87 4.83 2.46 -17.42
CA LYS A 87 5.86 3.52 -17.46
C LYS A 87 7.27 2.95 -17.66
N ARG A 88 7.66 1.90 -16.93
CA ARG A 88 8.97 1.26 -17.10
C ARG A 88 9.16 0.70 -18.52
N LYS A 89 8.14 0.07 -19.10
CA LYS A 89 8.20 -0.42 -20.49
C LYS A 89 8.41 0.72 -21.49
N LYS A 90 7.64 1.81 -21.39
CA LYS A 90 7.78 2.96 -22.30
C LYS A 90 9.18 3.57 -22.23
N VAL A 91 9.73 3.76 -21.04
CA VAL A 91 11.10 4.30 -20.86
C VAL A 91 12.16 3.39 -21.48
N ASN A 92 12.03 2.07 -21.35
CA ASN A 92 12.99 1.14 -21.94
C ASN A 92 12.89 1.06 -23.47
N VAL A 93 11.69 1.21 -24.03
CA VAL A 93 11.49 1.29 -25.49
C VAL A 93 12.16 2.55 -26.07
N GLU A 94 11.91 3.73 -25.49
CA GLU A 94 12.50 5.00 -25.95
C GLU A 94 14.04 5.00 -25.86
N ARG A 95 14.61 4.40 -24.80
CA ARG A 95 16.08 4.27 -24.66
C ARG A 95 16.69 3.27 -25.65
N GLY A 96 15.98 2.19 -25.98
CA GLY A 96 16.44 1.20 -26.96
C GLY A 96 16.48 1.77 -28.38
N GLU A 97 15.53 2.62 -28.74
CA GLU A 97 15.48 3.28 -30.05
C GLU A 97 16.59 4.33 -30.23
N THR A 98 17.04 4.96 -29.14
CA THR A 98 18.09 6.01 -29.22
C THR A 98 19.50 5.42 -29.42
N GLN A 99 19.73 4.15 -29.05
CA GLN A 99 21.04 3.49 -29.22
C GLN A 99 21.22 2.77 -30.58
N ALA A 100 20.13 2.47 -31.29
CA ALA A 100 20.20 1.81 -32.60
C ALA A 100 20.51 2.76 -33.78
N GLY A 101 20.41 4.08 -33.59
CA GLY A 101 20.61 5.08 -34.65
C GLY A 101 22.01 5.68 -34.78
N GLY A 102 23.00 5.21 -34.00
CA GLY A 102 24.29 5.88 -33.84
C GLY A 102 25.49 5.36 -34.68
N LEU A 103 25.30 4.39 -35.58
CA LEU A 103 26.42 3.77 -36.30
C LEU A 103 26.27 3.89 -37.83
N ALA A 104 26.27 5.11 -38.36
CA ALA A 104 26.45 5.35 -39.80
C ALA A 104 26.89 6.78 -40.10
N VAL A 105 28.15 7.14 -39.85
CA VAL A 105 28.90 8.07 -40.72
C VAL A 105 30.38 7.66 -40.65
N SER A 106 30.88 7.12 -41.76
CA SER A 106 32.31 7.04 -42.10
C SER A 106 32.75 8.34 -42.77
#